data_AF-A0AAX4K2I2-F1
#
_entry.id   AF-A0AAX4K2I2-F1
#
_cell.length_a   1.000
_cell.length_b   1.000
_cell.length_c   1.000
_cell.angle_alpha   90.00
_cell.angle_beta   90.00
_cell.angle_gamma   90.00
#
_symmetry.space_group_name_H-M   'P 1'
#
loop_
_entity.id
_entity.type
_entity.pdbx_description
1 polymer ?
#
loop_
_entity_poly.entity_id
_entity_poly.type
_entity_poly.pdbx_seq_one_letter_code
_entity_poly.pdbx_strand_id
1 'polypeptide(L)'
;MTYLPTGGLSRVLRVSKECFEDAIKVLYNSIAHKTYKKIEKTCSDVHRLRFYTSCIRHIDLTEAKVNLQIHAKIFNRLPSLVSITKGEDRLVLDNRSISPCSPTRATLYEEYDCYSQQTGEGFYRDLPDYIPKNWIVSRHVSYIKIVHGGSALFELMDLVDQTNLFFENWTCSQGLFANPIDKMEMPFNVSCQLFLDKLLKIDELKSPMPKKLCISINEETVGTRIQYLIEELSKLVEEIRMVSCEDENGKTVPHTTIREFFANPIRWSSKVNEKQLKRLDILLRLEGDSNVSINIDASKAKDSDLGNTATIDGHGNLEYFGITLDATHLDRGEQSLFITFSTITKNLPALSQIARDMLKIGGFNCEYSLNVTGTGIIGNNKTTSETLTTLLRREIMEILKYSNMVATSNHFSQVGWKRLSPEQRVSMI
;
A
#
# COMPACT_ATOMS: atom_id res chain seq x y z
N MET A 1 5.66 -23.45 -19.02
CA MET A 1 7.07 -22.95 -19.11
C MET A 1 7.36 -21.86 -18.08
N THR A 2 6.52 -20.83 -17.95
CA THR A 2 6.68 -19.68 -17.04
C THR A 2 6.84 -20.02 -15.56
N TYR A 3 6.34 -21.18 -15.10
CA TYR A 3 6.47 -21.64 -13.71
C TYR A 3 7.78 -22.37 -13.39
N LEU A 4 8.62 -22.63 -14.40
CA LEU A 4 9.90 -23.31 -14.17
C LEU A 4 10.96 -22.32 -13.67
N PRO A 5 11.72 -22.65 -12.62
CA PRO A 5 12.84 -21.83 -12.20
C PRO A 5 13.92 -21.78 -13.29
N THR A 6 14.77 -20.75 -13.28
CA THR A 6 15.83 -20.50 -14.28
C THR A 6 16.72 -21.73 -14.54
N GLY A 7 17.02 -22.50 -13.49
CA GLY A 7 17.78 -23.75 -13.62
C GLY A 7 17.02 -24.87 -14.35
N GLY A 8 15.70 -24.96 -14.16
CA GLY A 8 14.83 -25.88 -14.90
C GLY A 8 14.72 -25.51 -16.37
N LEU A 9 14.52 -24.22 -16.67
CA LEU A 9 14.48 -23.71 -18.05
C LEU A 9 15.80 -23.95 -18.79
N SER A 10 16.94 -23.77 -18.11
CA SER A 10 18.27 -24.06 -18.68
C SER A 10 18.46 -25.54 -19.03
N ARG A 11 17.83 -26.46 -18.29
CA ARG A 11 17.83 -27.90 -18.62
C ARG A 11 16.92 -28.21 -19.80
N VAL A 12 15.75 -27.57 -19.88
CA VAL A 12 14.83 -27.73 -21.02
C VAL A 12 15.53 -27.38 -22.34
N LEU A 13 16.34 -26.33 -22.37
CA LEU A 13 17.16 -25.96 -23.54
C LEU A 13 18.12 -27.06 -24.01
N ARG A 14 18.53 -27.97 -23.13
CA ARG A 14 19.47 -29.06 -23.45
C ARG A 14 18.76 -30.34 -23.88
N VAL A 15 17.52 -30.53 -23.46
CA VAL A 15 16.80 -31.81 -23.58
C VAL A 15 15.81 -31.80 -24.74
N SER A 16 15.17 -30.67 -25.04
CA SER A 16 14.14 -30.60 -26.09
C SER A 16 14.40 -29.45 -27.07
N LYS A 17 14.47 -29.79 -28.36
CA LYS A 17 14.49 -28.82 -29.45
C LYS A 17 13.14 -28.12 -29.63
N GLU A 18 12.05 -28.86 -29.42
CA GLU A 18 10.68 -28.36 -29.57
C GLU A 18 10.37 -27.25 -28.56
N CYS A 19 10.94 -27.36 -27.35
CA CYS A 19 10.74 -26.39 -26.29
C CYS A 19 11.77 -25.25 -26.29
N PHE A 20 12.70 -25.23 -27.24
CA PHE A 20 13.84 -24.32 -27.22
C PHE A 20 13.39 -22.85 -27.29
N GLU A 21 12.54 -22.50 -28.25
CA GLU A 21 12.13 -21.11 -28.45
C GLU A 21 11.37 -20.54 -27.25
N ASP A 22 10.43 -21.30 -26.70
CA ASP A 22 9.63 -20.87 -25.57
C ASP A 22 10.45 -20.76 -24.29
N ALA A 23 11.42 -21.66 -24.08
CA ALA A 23 12.34 -21.55 -22.95
C ALA A 23 13.22 -20.31 -23.06
N ILE A 24 13.70 -19.99 -24.26
CA ILE A 24 14.48 -18.76 -24.51
C ILE A 24 13.62 -17.52 -24.28
N LYS A 25 12.38 -17.47 -24.79
CA LYS A 25 11.48 -16.33 -24.57
C LYS A 25 11.29 -16.04 -23.09
N VAL A 26 11.07 -17.08 -22.28
CA VAL A 26 10.90 -16.92 -20.82
C VAL A 26 12.22 -16.52 -20.14
N LEU A 27 13.33 -17.19 -20.46
CA LEU A 27 14.64 -16.93 -19.84
C LEU A 27 15.18 -15.52 -20.13
N TYR A 28 14.95 -15.02 -21.33
CA TYR A 28 15.50 -13.74 -21.79
C TYR A 28 14.48 -12.60 -21.74
N ASN A 29 13.25 -12.84 -21.28
CA ASN A 29 12.22 -11.80 -21.16
C ASN A 29 12.71 -10.60 -20.33
N SER A 30 13.35 -10.88 -19.20
CA SER A 30 13.94 -9.88 -18.30
C SER A 30 15.37 -10.26 -17.98
N ILE A 31 16.35 -9.42 -18.30
CA ILE A 31 17.76 -9.73 -18.08
C ILE A 31 18.57 -8.54 -17.55
N ALA A 32 19.64 -8.83 -16.81
CA ALA A 32 20.65 -7.84 -16.47
C ALA A 32 21.48 -7.43 -17.69
N HIS A 33 21.91 -6.16 -17.74
CA HIS A 33 22.72 -5.61 -18.82
C HIS A 33 24.04 -6.36 -19.02
N LYS A 34 24.65 -6.85 -17.94
CA LYS A 34 25.86 -7.69 -18.00
C LYS A 34 25.61 -8.99 -18.78
N THR A 35 24.45 -9.61 -18.58
CA THR A 35 24.02 -10.81 -19.32
C THR A 35 23.80 -10.48 -20.79
N TYR A 36 23.11 -9.37 -21.10
CA TYR A 36 22.97 -8.89 -22.48
C TYR A 36 24.32 -8.71 -23.17
N LYS A 37 25.28 -8.04 -22.52
CA LYS A 37 26.64 -7.82 -23.04
C LYS A 37 27.40 -9.13 -23.25
N LYS A 38 27.19 -10.12 -22.38
CA LYS A 38 27.76 -11.46 -22.55
C LYS A 38 27.19 -12.15 -23.78
N ILE A 39 25.88 -12.09 -24.02
CA ILE A 39 25.25 -12.66 -25.22
C ILE A 39 25.83 -11.99 -26.47
N GLU A 40 25.86 -10.65 -26.51
CA GLU A 40 26.38 -9.86 -27.62
C GLU A 40 27.85 -10.21 -27.94
N LYS A 41 28.67 -10.47 -26.91
CA LYS A 41 30.09 -10.83 -27.08
C LYS A 41 30.31 -12.30 -27.48
N THR A 42 29.48 -13.21 -26.98
CA THR A 42 29.71 -14.67 -27.12
C THR A 42 28.97 -15.29 -28.30
N CYS A 43 27.90 -14.67 -28.79
CA CYS A 43 27.10 -15.19 -29.89
C CYS A 43 27.62 -14.62 -31.23
N SER A 44 28.44 -15.40 -31.94
CA SER A 44 28.96 -15.03 -33.26
C SER A 44 27.93 -15.15 -34.39
N ASP A 45 26.92 -16.00 -34.22
CA ASP A 45 25.81 -16.17 -35.17
C ASP A 45 24.81 -15.01 -35.07
N VAL A 46 24.68 -14.25 -36.16
CA VAL A 46 23.81 -13.07 -36.24
C VAL A 46 22.33 -13.43 -36.12
N HIS A 47 21.87 -14.54 -36.70
CA HIS A 47 20.47 -14.95 -36.63
C HIS A 47 20.10 -15.34 -35.21
N ARG A 48 20.98 -16.10 -34.55
CA ARG A 48 20.81 -16.51 -33.17
C ARG A 48 20.86 -15.32 -32.20
N LEU A 49 21.77 -14.39 -32.43
CA LEU A 49 21.85 -13.15 -31.65
C LEU A 49 20.56 -12.33 -31.80
N ARG A 50 20.03 -12.16 -33.02
CA ARG A 50 18.75 -11.48 -33.27
C ARG A 50 17.58 -12.15 -32.58
N PHE A 51 17.54 -13.49 -32.59
CA PHE A 51 16.52 -14.23 -31.87
C PHE A 51 16.57 -13.94 -30.37
N TYR A 52 17.75 -14.03 -29.75
CA TYR A 52 17.93 -13.69 -28.34
C TYR A 52 17.57 -12.25 -28.02
N THR A 53 18.02 -11.28 -28.82
CA THR A 53 17.72 -9.86 -28.57
C THR A 53 16.26 -9.50 -28.79
N SER A 54 15.56 -10.21 -29.68
CA SER A 54 14.10 -10.08 -29.87
C SER A 54 13.28 -10.62 -28.71
N CYS A 55 13.85 -11.50 -27.87
CA CYS A 55 13.16 -12.02 -26.70
C CYS A 55 13.26 -11.06 -25.50
N ILE A 56 14.17 -10.09 -25.52
CA ILE A 56 14.38 -9.17 -24.41
C ILE A 56 13.29 -8.10 -24.40
N ARG A 57 12.46 -8.12 -23.35
CA ARG A 57 11.41 -7.13 -23.09
C ARG A 57 11.81 -6.16 -21.99
N HIS A 58 12.59 -6.60 -21.01
CA HIS A 58 13.03 -5.78 -19.89
C HIS A 58 14.54 -5.92 -19.69
N ILE A 59 15.22 -4.79 -19.50
CA ILE A 59 16.64 -4.78 -19.19
C ILE A 59 16.92 -4.03 -17.91
N ASP A 60 17.68 -4.66 -17.03
CA ASP A 60 18.11 -4.07 -15.76
C ASP A 60 19.57 -3.58 -15.87
N LEU A 61 19.76 -2.29 -15.66
CA LEU A 61 21.05 -1.60 -15.69
C LEU A 61 21.66 -1.41 -14.28
N THR A 62 21.00 -1.88 -13.22
CA THR A 62 21.42 -1.63 -11.83
C THR A 62 22.83 -2.15 -11.53
N GLU A 63 23.20 -3.30 -12.08
CA GLU A 63 24.56 -3.86 -11.97
C GLU A 63 25.57 -3.27 -12.96
N ALA A 64 25.15 -2.35 -13.85
CA ALA A 64 26.06 -1.72 -14.79
C ALA A 64 26.97 -0.71 -14.10
N LYS A 65 28.06 -0.33 -14.76
CA LYS A 65 28.93 0.76 -14.27
C LYS A 65 28.08 1.98 -13.93
N VAL A 66 28.38 2.66 -12.83
CA VAL A 66 27.65 3.83 -12.29
C VAL A 66 27.24 4.84 -13.37
N ASN A 67 28.11 5.06 -14.36
CA ASN A 67 27.92 6.02 -15.45
C ASN A 67 26.96 5.56 -16.57
N LEU A 68 26.50 4.30 -16.58
CA LEU A 68 25.56 3.82 -17.58
C LEU A 68 24.16 4.34 -17.23
N GLN A 69 23.70 5.39 -17.89
CA GLN A 69 22.37 5.97 -17.68
C GLN A 69 21.31 5.28 -18.57
N ILE A 70 20.01 5.57 -18.37
CA ILE A 70 18.87 4.96 -19.08
C ILE A 70 18.80 5.41 -20.56
N HIS A 71 19.78 5.05 -21.39
CA HIS A 71 19.86 5.63 -22.73
C HIS A 71 18.81 5.03 -23.70
N ALA A 72 18.00 5.90 -24.34
CA ALA A 72 17.03 5.47 -25.34
C ALA A 72 17.61 4.68 -26.53
N LYS A 73 18.92 4.83 -26.83
CA LYS A 73 19.61 4.04 -27.86
C LYS A 73 19.56 2.53 -27.59
N ILE A 74 19.34 2.11 -26.34
CA ILE A 74 19.16 0.69 -26.01
C ILE A 74 17.91 0.14 -26.70
N PHE A 75 16.82 0.91 -26.80
CA PHE A 75 15.61 0.50 -27.53
C PHE A 75 15.86 0.31 -29.03
N ASN A 76 16.85 0.99 -29.62
CA ASN A 76 17.24 0.78 -31.03
C ASN A 76 17.97 -0.55 -31.22
N ARG A 77 18.73 -1.01 -30.20
CA ARG A 77 19.45 -2.28 -30.23
C ARG A 77 18.55 -3.47 -29.90
N LEU A 78 17.50 -3.23 -29.13
CA LEU A 78 16.56 -4.21 -28.64
C LEU A 78 15.15 -3.87 -29.17
N PRO A 79 14.76 -4.39 -30.35
CA PRO A 79 13.53 -4.00 -31.03
C PRO A 79 12.26 -4.44 -30.29
N SER A 80 12.39 -5.35 -29.33
CA SER A 80 11.30 -5.86 -28.51
C SER A 80 11.28 -5.29 -27.10
N LEU A 81 12.23 -4.42 -26.75
CA LEU A 81 12.34 -3.82 -25.43
C LEU A 81 11.12 -2.97 -25.11
N VAL A 82 10.56 -3.20 -23.93
CA VAL A 82 9.41 -2.50 -23.34
C VAL A 82 9.87 -1.63 -22.19
N SER A 83 10.83 -2.07 -21.36
CA SER A 83 11.31 -1.23 -20.27
C SER A 83 12.81 -1.35 -19.98
N ILE A 84 13.34 -0.29 -19.37
CA ILE A 84 14.68 -0.21 -18.84
C ILE A 84 14.58 0.20 -17.36
N THR A 85 15.26 -0.51 -16.49
CA THR A 85 15.39 -0.15 -15.06
C THR A 85 16.84 0.21 -14.75
N LYS A 86 17.07 1.22 -13.91
CA LYS A 86 18.39 1.53 -13.36
C LYS A 86 18.25 2.02 -11.92
N GLY A 87 18.66 1.18 -10.96
CA GLY A 87 18.39 1.48 -9.57
C GLY A 87 16.88 1.53 -9.35
N GLU A 88 16.40 2.65 -8.84
CA GLU A 88 14.99 2.89 -8.55
C GLU A 88 14.21 3.47 -9.74
N ASP A 89 14.91 4.08 -10.70
CA ASP A 89 14.27 4.69 -11.87
C ASP A 89 13.93 3.65 -12.94
N ARG A 90 12.77 3.78 -13.57
CA ARG A 90 12.32 2.87 -14.64
C ARG A 90 11.64 3.60 -15.78
N LEU A 91 12.13 3.42 -17.00
CA LEU A 91 11.50 3.93 -18.22
C LEU A 91 10.73 2.83 -18.93
N VAL A 92 9.43 3.02 -19.15
CA VAL A 92 8.52 2.05 -19.78
C VAL A 92 7.95 2.65 -21.06
N LEU A 93 7.94 1.88 -22.15
CA LEU A 93 7.24 2.25 -23.38
C LEU A 93 5.76 1.89 -23.26
N ASP A 94 4.90 2.90 -23.39
CA ASP A 94 3.45 2.73 -23.36
C ASP A 94 2.93 2.30 -24.74
N ASN A 95 3.50 2.90 -25.79
CA ASN A 95 3.24 2.51 -27.16
C ASN A 95 4.47 2.79 -28.03
N ARG A 96 4.94 1.76 -28.70
CA ARG A 96 6.02 1.88 -29.68
C ARG A 96 5.38 2.16 -31.03
N SER A 97 5.50 3.40 -31.51
CA SER A 97 5.00 3.71 -32.84
C SER A 97 5.73 2.86 -33.88
N ILE A 98 4.97 2.02 -34.58
CA ILE A 98 5.45 1.26 -35.74
C ILE A 98 5.59 2.19 -36.95
N SER A 99 4.84 3.31 -36.94
CA SER A 99 4.92 4.34 -37.98
C SER A 99 5.97 5.39 -37.64
N PRO A 100 6.84 5.80 -38.58
CA PRO A 100 7.78 6.91 -38.37
C PRO A 100 7.09 8.25 -38.09
N CYS A 101 5.78 8.35 -38.33
CA CYS A 101 5.00 9.59 -38.20
C CYS A 101 4.36 9.80 -36.82
N SER A 102 4.40 8.83 -35.90
CA SER A 102 3.85 9.02 -34.55
C SER A 102 4.96 9.01 -33.51
N PRO A 103 4.96 9.96 -32.55
CA PRO A 103 5.97 10.01 -31.51
C PRO A 103 5.87 8.76 -30.62
N THR A 104 7.03 8.28 -30.16
CA THR A 104 7.06 7.20 -29.16
C THR A 104 6.58 7.75 -27.83
N ARG A 105 5.69 7.01 -27.17
CA ARG A 105 5.18 7.36 -25.83
C ARG A 105 5.85 6.48 -24.78
N ALA A 106 6.30 7.11 -23.71
CA ALA A 106 6.93 6.42 -22.60
C ALA A 106 6.53 7.08 -21.28
N THR A 107 6.57 6.29 -20.22
CA THR A 107 6.41 6.77 -18.86
C THR A 107 7.70 6.52 -18.08
N LEU A 108 8.25 7.59 -17.50
CA LEU A 108 9.37 7.55 -16.58
C LEU A 108 8.83 7.43 -15.15
N TYR A 109 9.08 6.27 -14.54
CA TYR A 109 8.81 6.00 -13.12
C TYR A 109 10.03 6.43 -12.32
N GLU A 110 9.82 7.30 -11.34
CA GLU A 110 10.88 7.89 -10.50
C GLU A 110 10.56 7.64 -9.02
N GLU A 111 11.62 7.45 -8.23
CA GLU A 111 11.54 7.38 -6.77
C GLU A 111 12.32 8.54 -6.13
N TYR A 112 11.79 9.06 -5.02
CA TYR A 112 12.35 10.24 -4.35
C TYR A 112 12.40 10.05 -2.84
N ASP A 113 13.57 10.32 -2.27
CA ASP A 113 13.74 10.66 -0.86
C ASP A 113 14.02 12.16 -0.78
N CYS A 114 13.12 12.94 -0.19
CA CYS A 114 13.24 14.39 -0.16
C CYS A 114 12.75 15.03 1.13
N TYR A 115 13.17 16.27 1.33
CA TYR A 115 12.67 17.08 2.44
C TYR A 115 11.37 17.79 2.06
N SER A 116 10.49 18.02 3.02
CA SER A 116 9.16 18.63 2.81
C SER A 116 9.22 19.98 2.07
N GLN A 117 10.23 20.80 2.37
CA GLN A 117 10.47 22.10 1.73
C GLN A 117 10.97 22.02 0.28
N GLN A 118 11.44 20.87 -0.18
CA GLN A 118 11.99 20.73 -1.54
C GLN A 118 10.93 20.31 -2.56
N THR A 119 9.70 20.00 -2.15
CA THR A 119 8.69 19.37 -3.01
C THR A 119 8.10 20.22 -4.14
N GLY A 120 8.44 21.52 -4.20
CA GLY A 120 7.85 22.52 -5.11
C GLY A 120 8.50 22.64 -6.50
N GLU A 121 8.40 23.82 -7.11
CA GLU A 121 8.91 24.08 -8.47
C GLU A 121 10.40 23.77 -8.63
N GLY A 122 10.77 23.19 -9.77
CA GLY A 122 12.16 22.82 -10.08
C GLY A 122 12.66 21.54 -9.38
N PHE A 123 11.80 20.83 -8.65
CA PHE A 123 12.20 19.60 -7.94
C PHE A 123 12.61 18.45 -8.88
N TYR A 124 12.02 18.40 -10.08
CA TYR A 124 12.29 17.32 -11.01
C TYR A 124 13.77 17.26 -11.39
N ARG A 125 14.34 16.04 -11.33
CA ARG A 125 15.57 15.74 -12.04
C ARG A 125 15.35 16.09 -13.52
N ASP A 126 16.29 16.81 -14.13
CA ASP A 126 16.21 17.10 -15.56
C ASP A 126 15.93 15.82 -16.34
N LEU A 127 15.03 15.91 -17.33
CA LEU A 127 14.85 14.79 -18.25
C LEU A 127 16.21 14.51 -18.85
N PRO A 128 16.70 13.27 -18.75
CA PRO A 128 18.06 13.06 -19.17
C PRO A 128 18.25 13.36 -20.65
N ASP A 129 19.31 14.09 -21.01
CA ASP A 129 19.60 14.57 -22.37
C ASP A 129 19.61 13.49 -23.46
N TYR A 130 19.70 12.23 -23.05
CA TYR A 130 19.73 11.05 -23.91
C TYR A 130 18.34 10.51 -24.28
N ILE A 131 17.25 11.10 -23.79
CA ILE A 131 15.89 10.85 -24.27
C ILE A 131 15.65 11.64 -25.57
N PRO A 132 15.25 10.99 -26.67
CA PRO A 132 15.04 11.68 -27.94
C PRO A 132 13.95 12.74 -27.82
N LYS A 133 14.21 13.94 -28.36
CA LYS A 133 13.28 15.07 -28.32
C LYS A 133 11.92 14.80 -28.98
N ASN A 134 11.84 13.78 -29.84
CA ASN A 134 10.60 13.36 -30.49
C ASN A 134 9.80 12.33 -29.67
N TRP A 135 10.27 11.95 -28.49
CA TRP A 135 9.50 11.13 -27.56
C TRP A 135 8.61 12.01 -26.71
N ILE A 136 7.39 11.54 -26.45
CA ILE A 136 6.51 12.11 -25.45
C ILE A 136 6.71 11.28 -24.19
N VAL A 137 7.35 11.86 -23.18
CA VAL A 137 7.62 11.19 -21.91
C VAL A 137 6.75 11.79 -20.81
N SER A 138 5.81 11.00 -20.30
CA SER A 138 5.10 11.31 -19.06
C SER A 138 5.95 10.91 -17.86
N ARG A 139 5.81 11.62 -16.74
CA ARG A 139 6.42 11.26 -15.47
C ARG A 139 5.39 10.62 -14.57
N HIS A 140 5.86 9.72 -13.72
CA HIS A 140 5.06 9.00 -12.74
C HIS A 140 5.92 8.77 -11.51
N VAL A 141 5.44 9.18 -10.34
CA VAL A 141 6.18 9.01 -9.09
C VAL A 141 5.80 7.65 -8.51
N SER A 142 6.68 6.64 -8.63
CA SER A 142 6.38 5.31 -8.08
C SER A 142 6.46 5.30 -6.56
N TYR A 143 7.39 6.06 -5.99
CA TYR A 143 7.57 6.16 -4.55
C TYR A 143 8.13 7.52 -4.16
N ILE A 144 7.62 8.07 -3.06
CA ILE A 144 8.19 9.26 -2.44
C ILE A 144 8.20 9.09 -0.92
N LYS A 145 9.32 9.42 -0.29
CA LYS A 145 9.47 9.54 1.15
C LYS A 145 9.80 10.98 1.50
N ILE A 146 8.94 11.62 2.29
CA ILE A 146 9.12 13.01 2.72
C ILE A 146 9.62 13.03 4.15
N VAL A 147 10.81 13.56 4.37
CA VAL A 147 11.40 13.70 5.71
C VAL A 147 11.32 15.17 6.16
N HIS A 148 11.11 15.38 7.46
CA HIS A 148 11.22 16.71 8.07
C HIS A 148 12.63 16.98 8.58
N GLY A 149 13.15 18.18 8.35
CA GLY A 149 14.48 18.59 8.78
C GLY A 149 15.61 17.86 8.05
N GLY A 150 16.78 18.49 7.92
CA GLY A 150 17.98 17.82 7.37
C GLY A 150 18.75 18.57 6.27
N SER A 151 18.39 19.81 5.97
CA SER A 151 19.26 20.68 5.17
C SER A 151 19.69 21.88 5.99
N ALA A 152 21.00 22.04 6.19
CA ALA A 152 21.60 23.20 6.86
C ALA A 152 21.19 24.54 6.23
N LEU A 153 20.75 24.55 4.97
CA LEU A 153 20.25 25.73 4.27
C LEU A 153 18.84 26.15 4.71
N PHE A 154 18.08 25.26 5.34
CA PHE A 154 16.67 25.47 5.71
C PHE A 154 16.42 25.39 7.23
N GLU A 155 17.47 25.33 8.05
CA GLU A 155 17.39 25.38 9.52
C GLU A 155 16.77 26.67 10.07
N LEU A 156 16.57 27.69 9.21
CA LEU A 156 15.94 28.96 9.58
C LEU A 156 14.41 28.96 9.48
N MET A 157 13.80 27.98 8.79
CA MET A 157 12.33 27.87 8.71
C MET A 157 11.81 26.99 9.84
N ASP A 158 10.79 27.48 10.56
CA ASP A 158 10.07 26.67 11.55
C ASP A 158 9.42 25.44 10.87
N LEU A 159 9.29 24.36 11.63
CA LEU A 159 8.70 23.09 11.20
C LEU A 159 7.28 23.27 10.67
N VAL A 160 6.53 24.20 11.29
CA VAL A 160 5.16 24.55 10.90
C VAL A 160 5.14 25.17 9.50
N ASP A 161 6.09 26.07 9.20
CA ASP A 161 6.19 26.71 7.89
C ASP A 161 6.59 25.71 6.80
N GLN A 162 7.52 24.80 7.10
CA GLN A 162 7.90 23.72 6.18
C GLN A 162 6.71 22.81 5.87
N THR A 163 5.94 22.44 6.90
CA THR A 163 4.72 21.63 6.76
C THR A 163 3.68 22.35 5.90
N ASN A 164 3.49 23.66 6.13
CA ASN A 164 2.55 24.46 5.38
C ASN A 164 2.94 24.60 3.90
N LEU A 165 4.21 24.87 3.61
CA LEU A 165 4.74 24.94 2.26
C LEU A 165 4.58 23.61 1.51
N PHE A 166 4.86 22.50 2.19
CA PHE A 166 4.63 21.16 1.64
C PHE A 166 3.17 20.97 1.21
N PHE A 167 2.21 21.26 2.09
CA PHE A 167 0.81 21.14 1.75
C PHE A 167 0.35 22.16 0.72
N GLU A 168 0.97 23.34 0.66
CA GLU A 168 0.71 24.32 -0.40
C GLU A 168 1.13 23.78 -1.76
N ASN A 169 2.36 23.25 -1.88
CA ASN A 169 2.84 22.61 -3.10
C ASN A 169 1.90 21.47 -3.54
N TRP A 170 1.45 20.67 -2.58
CA TRP A 170 0.51 19.59 -2.85
C TRP A 170 -0.84 20.13 -3.32
N THR A 171 -1.44 21.03 -2.56
CA THR A 171 -2.74 21.64 -2.88
C THR A 171 -2.75 22.31 -4.26
N CYS A 172 -1.65 22.98 -4.62
CA CYS A 172 -1.48 23.65 -5.90
C CYS A 172 -1.01 22.73 -7.05
N SER A 173 -0.86 21.43 -6.82
CA SER A 173 -0.34 20.46 -7.80
C SER A 173 1.01 20.87 -8.40
N GLN A 174 1.88 21.48 -7.57
CA GLN A 174 3.20 21.96 -7.97
C GLN A 174 4.28 20.92 -7.70
N GLY A 175 5.42 21.08 -8.39
CA GLY A 175 6.56 20.18 -8.21
C GLY A 175 6.13 18.74 -8.37
N LEU A 176 6.48 17.88 -7.41
CA LEU A 176 6.15 16.44 -7.38
C LEU A 176 4.67 16.12 -7.55
N PHE A 177 3.80 16.98 -7.03
CA PHE A 177 2.36 16.77 -7.02
C PHE A 177 1.70 17.12 -8.35
N ALA A 178 2.47 17.58 -9.35
CA ALA A 178 1.98 17.72 -10.72
C ALA A 178 1.79 16.37 -11.44
N ASN A 179 2.39 15.29 -10.92
CA ASN A 179 2.35 13.96 -11.53
C ASN A 179 1.58 12.94 -10.68
N PRO A 180 1.10 11.84 -11.28
CA PRO A 180 0.51 10.73 -10.53
C PRO A 180 1.53 10.10 -9.57
N ILE A 181 1.06 9.73 -8.37
CA ILE A 181 1.88 9.13 -7.32
C ILE A 181 1.30 7.75 -6.97
N ASP A 182 2.13 6.70 -7.00
CA ASP A 182 1.70 5.37 -6.54
C ASP A 182 1.77 5.25 -5.01
N LYS A 183 2.89 5.65 -4.39
CA LYS A 183 3.10 5.53 -2.96
C LYS A 183 3.79 6.75 -2.37
N MET A 184 3.27 7.23 -1.25
CA MET A 184 3.87 8.30 -0.47
C MET A 184 4.02 7.92 1.00
N GLU A 185 5.19 8.17 1.57
CA GLU A 185 5.48 8.02 2.99
C GLU A 185 5.82 9.36 3.62
N MET A 186 5.15 9.67 4.72
CA MET A 186 5.37 10.86 5.54
C MET A 186 5.77 10.42 6.96
N PRO A 187 7.03 9.97 7.16
CA PRO A 187 7.57 9.57 8.46
C PRO A 187 7.86 10.78 9.36
N PHE A 188 6.89 11.66 9.53
CA PHE A 188 6.93 12.80 10.45
C PHE A 188 5.54 13.09 10.96
N ASN A 189 5.46 13.64 12.16
CA ASN A 189 4.19 13.87 12.83
C ASN A 189 3.48 15.10 12.26
N VAL A 190 2.30 14.88 11.69
CA VAL A 190 1.37 15.96 11.34
C VAL A 190 0.20 15.94 12.31
N SER A 191 -0.19 17.11 12.81
CA SER A 191 -1.43 17.27 13.54
C SER A 191 -2.61 16.70 12.75
N CYS A 192 -3.42 15.86 13.39
CA CYS A 192 -4.60 15.27 12.74
C CYS A 192 -5.53 16.35 12.16
N GLN A 193 -5.72 17.47 12.88
CA GLN A 193 -6.58 18.56 12.43
C GLN A 193 -5.98 19.28 11.22
N LEU A 194 -4.69 19.63 11.29
CA LEU A 194 -4.00 20.28 10.17
C LEU A 194 -4.08 19.40 8.92
N PHE A 195 -3.84 18.08 9.07
CA PHE A 195 -3.90 17.15 7.95
C PHE A 195 -5.30 17.09 7.34
N LEU A 196 -6.35 16.99 8.17
CA LEU A 196 -7.74 17.02 7.74
C LEU A 196 -8.08 18.30 6.97
N ASP A 197 -7.72 19.47 7.52
CA ASP A 197 -8.00 20.78 6.89
C ASP A 197 -7.33 20.91 5.52
N LYS A 198 -6.11 20.39 5.38
CA LYS A 198 -5.38 20.39 4.10
C LYS A 198 -5.93 19.34 3.14
N LEU A 199 -6.35 18.17 3.62
CA LEU A 199 -6.92 17.11 2.80
C LEU A 199 -8.22 17.57 2.12
N LEU A 200 -9.08 18.28 2.85
CA LEU A 200 -10.31 18.86 2.28
C LEU A 200 -9.99 19.83 1.13
N LYS A 201 -8.97 20.68 1.29
CA LYS A 201 -8.53 21.60 0.23
C LYS A 201 -7.93 20.87 -0.98
N ILE A 202 -7.18 19.80 -0.73
CA ILE A 202 -6.60 18.95 -1.78
C ILE A 202 -7.71 18.29 -2.61
N ASP A 203 -8.76 17.77 -1.97
CA ASP A 203 -9.92 17.19 -2.64
C ASP A 203 -10.72 18.24 -3.42
N GLU A 204 -11.01 19.40 -2.80
CA GLU A 204 -11.71 20.52 -3.46
C GLU A 204 -11.00 20.98 -4.73
N LEU A 205 -9.67 21.06 -4.71
CA LEU A 205 -8.85 21.47 -5.85
C LEU A 205 -8.46 20.32 -6.78
N LYS A 206 -8.91 19.10 -6.47
CA LYS A 206 -8.64 17.87 -7.24
C LYS A 206 -7.15 17.64 -7.49
N SER A 207 -6.32 17.99 -6.52
CA SER A 207 -4.89 17.75 -6.62
C SER A 207 -4.58 16.25 -6.64
N PRO A 208 -3.53 15.80 -7.36
CA PRO A 208 -3.15 14.38 -7.41
C PRO A 208 -2.94 13.77 -6.02
N MET A 209 -3.75 12.73 -5.74
CA MET A 209 -3.64 11.91 -4.54
C MET A 209 -2.81 10.65 -4.80
N PRO A 210 -1.92 10.26 -3.87
CA PRO A 210 -1.21 9.00 -3.98
C PRO A 210 -2.18 7.82 -3.87
N LYS A 211 -1.92 6.72 -4.58
CA LYS A 211 -2.73 5.50 -4.39
C LYS A 211 -2.52 4.90 -3.00
N LYS A 212 -1.30 4.97 -2.48
CA LYS A 212 -0.91 4.43 -1.18
C LYS A 212 -0.30 5.52 -0.31
N LEU A 213 -0.84 5.69 0.90
CA LEU A 213 -0.42 6.73 1.82
C LEU A 213 0.01 6.11 3.16
N CYS A 214 1.26 6.33 3.53
CA CYS A 214 1.81 5.99 4.84
C CYS A 214 2.06 7.28 5.63
N ILE A 215 1.40 7.45 6.78
CA ILE A 215 1.40 8.70 7.56
C ILE A 215 1.67 8.44 9.03
N SER A 216 2.34 9.39 9.67
CA SER A 216 2.36 9.51 11.13
C SER A 216 1.51 10.69 11.57
N ILE A 217 0.55 10.44 12.45
CA ILE A 217 -0.42 11.45 12.89
C ILE A 217 -0.23 11.73 14.38
N ASN A 218 -0.15 13.01 14.72
CA ASN A 218 -0.22 13.47 16.10
C ASN A 218 -1.68 13.79 16.46
N GLU A 219 -2.22 13.03 17.41
CA GLU A 219 -3.56 13.23 17.95
C GLU A 219 -3.50 14.26 19.10
N GLU A 220 -3.57 15.55 18.76
CA GLU A 220 -3.49 16.65 19.75
C GLU A 220 -4.58 16.60 20.84
N THR A 221 -5.71 15.97 20.55
CA THR A 221 -6.87 15.86 21.47
C THR A 221 -7.36 14.43 21.53
N VAL A 222 -7.65 13.95 22.75
CA VAL A 222 -8.15 12.59 22.99
C VAL A 222 -9.52 12.39 22.33
N GLY A 223 -9.60 11.36 21.49
CA GLY A 223 -10.85 10.84 20.95
C GLY A 223 -11.40 11.64 19.77
N THR A 224 -11.90 10.91 18.77
CA THR A 224 -12.75 11.33 17.63
C THR A 224 -12.10 11.80 16.34
N ARG A 225 -10.80 12.06 16.21
CA ARG A 225 -10.27 12.58 14.92
C ARG A 225 -9.80 11.53 13.92
N ILE A 226 -9.35 10.36 14.38
CA ILE A 226 -8.76 9.34 13.50
C ILE A 226 -9.80 8.70 12.57
N GLN A 227 -11.05 8.50 13.05
CA GLN A 227 -12.13 7.96 12.23
C GLN A 227 -12.50 8.92 11.10
N TYR A 228 -12.69 10.22 11.39
CA TYR A 228 -12.96 11.22 10.35
C TYR A 228 -11.83 11.30 9.33
N LEU A 229 -10.58 11.20 9.77
CA LEU A 229 -9.44 11.13 8.86
C LEU A 229 -9.51 9.91 7.93
N ILE A 230 -9.85 8.74 8.47
CA ILE A 230 -10.05 7.52 7.66
C ILE A 230 -11.23 7.70 6.71
N GLU A 231 -12.35 8.28 7.15
CA GLU A 231 -13.52 8.56 6.31
C GLU A 231 -13.17 9.43 5.10
N GLU A 232 -12.43 10.52 5.31
CA GLU A 232 -12.03 11.41 4.23
C GLU A 232 -10.97 10.76 3.31
N LEU A 233 -9.94 10.14 3.88
CA LEU A 233 -8.91 9.46 3.08
C LEU A 233 -9.47 8.28 2.28
N SER A 234 -10.47 7.57 2.79
CA SER A 234 -11.05 6.40 2.13
C SER A 234 -11.65 6.69 0.76
N LYS A 235 -11.98 7.96 0.50
CA LYS A 235 -12.52 8.45 -0.78
C LYS A 235 -11.42 8.75 -1.80
N LEU A 236 -10.19 8.94 -1.34
CA LEU A 236 -9.09 9.56 -2.07
C LEU A 236 -7.95 8.58 -2.39
N VAL A 237 -7.71 7.59 -1.53
CA VAL A 237 -6.58 6.65 -1.63
C VAL A 237 -7.05 5.20 -1.59
N GLU A 238 -6.26 4.30 -2.18
CA GLU A 238 -6.52 2.85 -2.17
C GLU A 238 -5.94 2.17 -0.91
N GLU A 239 -4.90 2.74 -0.31
CA GLU A 239 -4.24 2.18 0.87
C GLU A 239 -3.87 3.28 1.87
N ILE A 240 -4.28 3.08 3.12
CA ILE A 240 -3.91 3.92 4.27
C ILE A 240 -3.10 3.06 5.24
N ARG A 241 -1.92 3.54 5.61
CA ARG A 241 -1.10 2.96 6.67
C ARG A 241 -0.71 4.04 7.67
N MET A 242 -1.08 3.85 8.93
CA MET A 242 -0.65 4.72 10.02
C MET A 242 0.53 4.07 10.73
N VAL A 243 1.60 4.83 10.90
CA VAL A 243 2.85 4.38 11.52
C VAL A 243 3.24 5.33 12.65
N SER A 244 4.06 4.85 13.58
CA SER A 244 4.67 5.69 14.60
C SER A 244 5.86 6.43 14.02
N CYS A 245 6.06 7.68 14.41
CA CYS A 245 7.28 8.41 14.14
C CYS A 245 8.12 8.52 15.40
N GLU A 246 9.43 8.41 15.27
CA GLU A 246 10.36 8.82 16.31
C GLU A 246 10.67 10.30 16.08
N ASP A 247 10.44 11.14 17.08
CA ASP A 247 10.87 12.53 17.10
C ASP A 247 11.99 12.72 18.13
N GLU A 248 12.53 13.95 18.22
CA GLU A 248 13.61 14.29 19.16
C GLU A 248 13.22 14.07 20.63
N ASN A 249 11.92 14.06 20.94
CA ASN A 249 11.36 13.81 22.28
C ASN A 249 11.00 12.33 22.49
N GLY A 250 11.26 11.46 21.51
CA GLY A 250 11.00 10.03 21.56
C GLY A 250 9.94 9.57 20.56
N LYS A 251 9.45 8.35 20.73
CA LYS A 251 8.44 7.76 19.85
C LYS A 251 7.07 8.40 20.13
N THR A 252 6.41 8.96 19.11
CA THR A 252 5.02 9.40 19.28
C THR A 252 4.11 8.20 19.51
N VAL A 253 3.36 8.29 20.62
CA VAL A 253 2.41 7.26 21.01
C VAL A 253 1.03 7.72 20.55
N PRO A 254 0.27 6.88 19.81
CA PRO A 254 -1.11 7.21 19.47
C PRO A 254 -1.93 7.49 20.74
N HIS A 255 -2.93 8.36 20.66
CA HIS A 255 -3.80 8.64 21.80
C HIS A 255 -5.03 7.73 21.78
N THR A 256 -5.62 7.49 20.61
CA THR A 256 -6.83 6.68 20.45
C THR A 256 -6.58 5.23 20.85
N THR A 257 -7.39 4.71 21.77
CA THR A 257 -7.35 3.30 22.15
C THR A 257 -8.18 2.43 21.21
N ILE A 258 -7.97 1.10 21.27
CA ILE A 258 -8.82 0.15 20.54
C ILE A 258 -10.31 0.25 20.90
N ARG A 259 -10.65 0.56 22.16
CA ARG A 259 -12.05 0.71 22.60
C ARG A 259 -12.66 1.98 22.03
N GLU A 260 -11.95 3.10 22.14
CA GLU A 260 -12.37 4.38 21.58
C GLU A 260 -12.52 4.32 20.06
N PHE A 261 -11.64 3.56 19.40
CA PHE A 261 -11.70 3.34 17.97
C PHE A 261 -13.03 2.68 17.56
N PHE A 262 -13.38 1.55 18.17
CA PHE A 262 -14.59 0.80 17.86
C PHE A 262 -15.88 1.41 18.42
N ALA A 263 -15.78 2.26 19.45
CA ALA A 263 -16.94 2.99 19.97
C ALA A 263 -17.51 4.01 18.96
N ASN A 264 -16.70 4.44 18.00
CA ASN A 264 -17.08 5.43 16.98
C ASN A 264 -17.08 4.76 15.59
N PRO A 265 -18.25 4.49 14.99
CA PRO A 265 -18.33 3.81 13.70
C PRO A 265 -17.82 4.71 12.57
N ILE A 266 -17.04 4.14 11.65
CA ILE A 266 -16.60 4.80 10.42
C ILE A 266 -17.77 4.90 9.46
N ARG A 267 -18.07 6.12 9.01
CA ARG A 267 -19.10 6.42 8.01
C ARG A 267 -18.52 6.33 6.62
N TRP A 268 -18.61 5.14 6.04
CA TRP A 268 -18.20 4.92 4.66
C TRP A 268 -19.04 5.75 3.68
N SER A 269 -18.38 6.37 2.70
CA SER A 269 -19.07 7.02 1.60
C SER A 269 -19.80 5.98 0.75
N SER A 270 -21.11 6.14 0.57
CA SER A 270 -21.93 5.28 -0.30
C SER A 270 -21.67 5.51 -1.79
N LYS A 271 -20.90 6.54 -2.15
CA LYS A 271 -20.56 6.83 -3.55
C LYS A 271 -19.49 5.85 -4.02
N VAL A 272 -19.85 5.01 -4.99
CA VAL A 272 -18.93 4.12 -5.70
C VAL A 272 -17.99 4.98 -6.55
N ASN A 273 -16.86 5.40 -5.98
CA ASN A 273 -15.76 5.99 -6.74
C ASN A 273 -14.82 4.86 -7.23
N GLU A 274 -14.06 5.11 -8.30
CA GLU A 274 -13.06 4.15 -8.83
C GLU A 274 -11.91 3.89 -7.84
N LYS A 275 -11.62 4.85 -6.96
CA LYS A 275 -10.59 4.78 -5.92
C LYS A 275 -11.20 4.45 -4.55
N GLN A 276 -11.67 3.22 -4.37
CA GLN A 276 -12.11 2.78 -3.05
C GLN A 276 -10.93 2.29 -2.23
N LEU A 277 -10.99 2.53 -0.93
CA LEU A 277 -10.04 1.99 0.04
C LEU A 277 -10.07 0.45 0.01
N LYS A 278 -8.94 -0.14 -0.35
CA LYS A 278 -8.71 -1.60 -0.36
C LYS A 278 -7.95 -2.06 0.86
N ARG A 279 -7.06 -1.23 1.41
CA ARG A 279 -6.19 -1.61 2.53
C ARG A 279 -6.16 -0.53 3.60
N LEU A 280 -6.49 -0.93 4.82
CA LEU A 280 -6.43 -0.08 6.00
C LEU A 280 -5.54 -0.74 7.05
N ASP A 281 -4.49 -0.06 7.50
CA ASP A 281 -3.64 -0.48 8.61
C ASP A 281 -3.48 0.69 9.58
N ILE A 282 -4.08 0.57 10.76
CA ILE A 282 -4.14 1.67 11.73
C ILE A 282 -3.25 1.39 12.95
N LEU A 283 -2.67 2.44 13.49
CA LEU A 283 -1.88 2.38 14.73
C LEU A 283 -2.74 2.91 15.87
N LEU A 284 -2.97 2.09 16.90
CA LEU A 284 -3.78 2.42 18.07
C LEU A 284 -2.99 2.20 19.35
N ARG A 285 -3.37 2.90 20.40
CA ARG A 285 -2.78 2.71 21.73
C ARG A 285 -3.37 1.47 22.41
N LEU A 286 -2.51 0.63 22.99
CA LEU A 286 -2.95 -0.39 23.94
C LEU A 286 -3.41 0.30 25.24
N GLU A 287 -4.42 -0.18 25.94
CA GLU A 287 -4.76 0.41 27.25
C GLU A 287 -3.76 -0.06 28.31
N GLY A 288 -3.53 0.75 29.35
CA GLY A 288 -2.80 0.35 30.54
C GLY A 288 -3.71 0.28 31.75
N ASP A 289 -3.33 -0.48 32.78
CA ASP A 289 -4.04 -0.65 34.07
C ASP A 289 -4.21 0.66 34.89
N SER A 290 -3.92 1.83 34.32
CA SER A 290 -4.21 3.11 34.99
C SER A 290 -5.72 3.26 35.15
N ASN A 291 -6.18 3.40 36.40
CA ASN A 291 -7.54 3.64 36.89
C ASN A 291 -8.23 4.91 36.33
N VAL A 292 -7.91 5.32 35.11
CA VAL A 292 -8.65 6.35 34.39
C VAL A 292 -9.95 5.70 33.94
N SER A 293 -10.96 5.83 34.77
CA SER A 293 -12.36 5.63 34.41
C SER A 293 -12.66 6.54 33.23
N ILE A 294 -12.46 6.05 32.01
CA ILE A 294 -13.07 6.66 30.85
C ILE A 294 -14.57 6.51 31.10
N ASN A 295 -15.24 7.62 31.43
CA ASN A 295 -16.70 7.73 31.39
C ASN A 295 -17.13 7.60 29.92
N ILE A 296 -16.91 6.42 29.33
CA ILE A 296 -17.69 6.00 28.19
C ILE A 296 -19.06 5.77 28.79
N ASP A 297 -20.02 6.62 28.45
CA ASP A 297 -21.43 6.46 28.82
C ASP A 297 -21.87 5.02 28.55
N ALA A 298 -21.74 4.16 29.57
CA ALA A 298 -22.07 2.74 29.52
C ALA A 298 -23.59 2.52 29.34
N SER A 299 -24.36 3.61 29.29
CA SER A 299 -25.77 3.66 28.93
C SER A 299 -26.02 3.58 27.41
N LYS A 300 -25.01 3.75 26.54
CA LYS A 300 -25.17 3.57 25.08
C LYS A 300 -24.67 2.22 24.54
N ALA A 301 -23.94 1.45 25.34
CA ALA A 301 -23.37 0.16 24.93
C ALA A 301 -24.23 -1.07 25.30
N LYS A 302 -25.45 -0.87 25.85
CA LYS A 302 -26.30 -1.96 26.35
C LYS A 302 -27.51 -2.34 25.48
N ASP A 303 -27.73 -1.70 24.35
CA ASP A 303 -28.89 -1.96 23.47
C ASP A 303 -28.54 -2.54 22.08
N SER A 304 -27.31 -3.02 21.82
CA SER A 304 -27.06 -3.83 20.61
C SER A 304 -27.43 -5.29 20.88
N ASP A 305 -28.73 -5.51 20.85
CA ASP A 305 -29.43 -6.78 20.86
C ASP A 305 -28.74 -7.79 19.93
N LEU A 306 -28.36 -8.94 20.49
CA LEU A 306 -27.68 -10.06 19.84
C LEU A 306 -28.62 -10.88 18.91
N GLY A 307 -29.71 -10.28 18.45
CA GLY A 307 -30.76 -10.93 17.67
C GLY A 307 -30.74 -10.67 16.16
N ASN A 308 -30.06 -9.64 15.66
CA ASN A 308 -30.03 -9.31 14.24
C ASN A 308 -28.62 -9.37 13.66
N THR A 309 -28.23 -10.58 13.22
CA THR A 309 -27.12 -10.80 12.26
C THR A 309 -27.44 -10.32 10.84
N ALA A 310 -28.56 -9.62 10.64
CA ALA A 310 -28.89 -8.89 9.42
C ALA A 310 -28.49 -7.42 9.64
N THR A 311 -27.46 -6.85 9.02
CA THR A 311 -26.64 -7.21 7.86
C THR A 311 -25.21 -6.76 8.19
N ILE A 312 -24.21 -7.63 8.06
CA ILE A 312 -22.81 -7.19 8.07
C ILE A 312 -22.56 -6.51 6.72
N ASP A 313 -23.02 -5.26 6.59
CA ASP A 313 -22.74 -4.39 5.46
C ASP A 313 -21.37 -3.73 5.68
N GLY A 314 -20.33 -4.56 5.67
CA GLY A 314 -18.95 -4.08 5.72
C GLY A 314 -18.61 -3.25 4.48
N HIS A 315 -17.48 -2.54 4.51
CA HIS A 315 -16.98 -1.85 3.33
C HIS A 315 -16.63 -2.87 2.24
N GLY A 316 -17.50 -3.03 1.23
CA GLY A 316 -17.35 -4.08 0.20
C GLY A 316 -16.01 -4.03 -0.56
N ASN A 317 -15.40 -2.84 -0.60
CA ASN A 317 -14.05 -2.51 -1.08
C ASN A 317 -12.86 -3.13 -0.33
N LEU A 318 -12.99 -3.42 0.97
CA LEU A 318 -11.82 -3.59 1.83
C LEU A 318 -11.23 -5.01 1.75
N GLU A 319 -10.07 -5.14 1.12
CA GLU A 319 -9.33 -6.39 0.95
C GLU A 319 -8.48 -6.72 2.20
N TYR A 320 -8.02 -5.71 2.95
CA TYR A 320 -7.21 -5.89 4.14
C TYR A 320 -7.52 -4.87 5.24
N PHE A 321 -7.67 -5.35 6.48
CA PHE A 321 -7.80 -4.53 7.68
C PHE A 321 -6.85 -4.99 8.80
N GLY A 322 -5.84 -4.16 9.09
CA GLY A 322 -4.89 -4.34 10.15
C GLY A 322 -5.04 -3.33 11.28
N ILE A 323 -4.85 -3.79 12.51
CA ILE A 323 -4.65 -2.94 13.68
C ILE A 323 -3.29 -3.26 14.27
N THR A 324 -2.46 -2.23 14.42
CA THR A 324 -1.19 -2.30 15.13
C THR A 324 -1.37 -1.62 16.48
N LEU A 325 -1.09 -2.34 17.56
CA LEU A 325 -1.22 -1.88 18.94
C LEU A 325 0.14 -1.40 19.44
N ASP A 326 0.21 -0.14 19.89
CA ASP A 326 1.41 0.41 20.51
C ASP A 326 1.39 0.19 22.03
N ALA A 327 2.32 -0.66 22.50
CA ALA A 327 2.51 -1.01 23.90
C ALA A 327 3.66 -0.23 24.57
N THR A 328 4.30 0.73 23.88
CA THR A 328 5.48 1.47 24.39
C THR A 328 5.21 2.16 25.73
N HIS A 329 3.97 2.59 25.99
CA HIS A 329 3.61 3.29 27.23
C HIS A 329 3.35 2.35 28.43
N LEU A 330 3.36 1.02 28.24
CA LEU A 330 3.25 0.05 29.33
C LEU A 330 4.58 -0.12 30.08
N ASP A 331 5.69 0.30 29.48
CA ASP A 331 7.05 0.22 30.02
C ASP A 331 7.40 1.43 30.91
N ARG A 332 6.54 1.75 31.89
CA ARG A 332 6.68 2.94 32.76
C ARG A 332 7.11 2.55 34.18
N GLY A 333 8.39 2.24 34.39
CA GLY A 333 8.99 2.21 35.73
C GLY A 333 10.40 1.62 35.80
N GLU A 334 11.20 2.07 36.79
CA GLU A 334 12.57 1.60 37.10
C GLU A 334 12.68 0.08 37.39
N GLN A 335 11.55 -0.61 37.49
CA GLN A 335 11.44 -2.06 37.52
C GLN A 335 10.81 -2.54 36.20
N SER A 336 11.55 -2.42 35.08
CA SER A 336 11.09 -2.78 33.74
C SER A 336 10.69 -4.26 33.69
N LEU A 337 9.45 -4.57 34.05
CA LEU A 337 8.84 -5.86 33.80
C LEU A 337 8.57 -5.87 32.30
N PHE A 338 9.38 -6.64 31.60
CA PHE A 338 9.20 -6.94 30.20
C PHE A 338 7.71 -7.17 29.86
N ILE A 339 7.26 -6.60 28.75
CA ILE A 339 5.88 -6.74 28.28
C ILE A 339 5.72 -8.18 27.77
N THR A 340 4.93 -8.99 28.48
CA THR A 340 4.64 -10.37 28.09
C THR A 340 3.38 -10.44 27.22
N PHE A 341 3.19 -11.56 26.51
CA PHE A 341 1.93 -11.86 25.82
C PHE A 341 0.72 -11.76 26.76
N SER A 342 0.84 -12.28 27.99
CA SER A 342 -0.22 -12.18 29.00
C SER A 342 -0.57 -10.73 29.35
N THR A 343 0.43 -9.86 29.51
CA THR A 343 0.22 -8.43 29.77
C THR A 343 -0.58 -7.78 28.65
N ILE A 344 -0.24 -8.09 27.39
CA ILE A 344 -0.96 -7.56 26.23
C ILE A 344 -2.41 -8.04 26.23
N THR A 345 -2.65 -9.35 26.40
CA THR A 345 -4.00 -9.90 26.37
C THR A 345 -4.89 -9.42 27.52
N LYS A 346 -4.31 -9.12 28.70
CA LYS A 346 -5.05 -8.58 29.84
C LYS A 346 -5.61 -7.18 29.56
N ASN A 347 -4.87 -6.39 28.79
CA ASN A 347 -5.24 -5.01 28.45
C ASN A 347 -6.09 -4.90 27.17
N LEU A 348 -6.35 -6.01 26.49
CA LEU A 348 -7.20 -6.02 25.30
C LEU A 348 -8.67 -6.26 25.66
N PRO A 349 -9.62 -5.67 24.89
CA PRO A 349 -10.97 -6.20 24.82
C PRO A 349 -10.94 -7.69 24.45
N ALA A 350 -12.02 -8.41 24.77
CA ALA A 350 -12.15 -9.80 24.36
C ALA A 350 -11.92 -9.94 22.84
N LEU A 351 -11.09 -10.90 22.42
CA LEU A 351 -10.75 -11.09 21.00
C LEU A 351 -11.99 -11.33 20.14
N SER A 352 -13.02 -11.98 20.68
CA SER A 352 -14.30 -12.17 20.01
C SER A 352 -15.05 -10.85 19.76
N GLN A 353 -14.90 -9.86 20.66
CA GLN A 353 -15.46 -8.52 20.46
C GLN A 353 -14.69 -7.78 19.36
N ILE A 354 -13.35 -7.80 19.42
CA ILE A 354 -12.49 -7.21 18.38
C ILE A 354 -12.80 -7.82 17.02
N ALA A 355 -12.93 -9.14 16.93
CA ALA A 355 -13.28 -9.86 15.71
C ALA A 355 -14.62 -9.37 15.13
N ARG A 356 -15.66 -9.22 15.96
CA ARG A 356 -16.97 -8.70 15.52
C ARG A 356 -16.86 -7.27 15.00
N ASP A 357 -16.15 -6.40 15.70
CA ASP A 357 -16.06 -5.00 15.31
C ASP A 357 -15.18 -4.80 14.07
N MET A 358 -14.12 -5.58 13.91
CA MET A 358 -13.35 -5.64 12.66
C MET A 358 -14.18 -6.19 11.49
N LEU A 359 -15.02 -7.20 11.74
CA LEU A 359 -15.95 -7.74 10.73
C LEU A 359 -16.99 -6.71 10.28
N LYS A 360 -17.53 -5.89 11.19
CA LYS A 360 -18.45 -4.80 10.85
C LYS A 360 -17.81 -3.76 9.92
N ILE A 361 -16.50 -3.52 10.08
CA ILE A 361 -15.75 -2.55 9.28
C ILE A 361 -15.34 -3.15 7.93
N GLY A 362 -14.64 -4.28 7.94
CA GLY A 362 -14.03 -4.87 6.73
C GLY A 362 -14.92 -5.83 5.93
N GLY A 363 -15.93 -6.45 6.55
CA GLY A 363 -16.78 -7.43 5.89
C GLY A 363 -16.10 -8.78 5.59
N PHE A 364 -16.84 -9.69 4.95
CA PHE A 364 -16.48 -11.10 4.86
C PHE A 364 -15.26 -11.44 3.99
N ASN A 365 -14.95 -10.59 3.00
CA ASN A 365 -13.89 -10.83 2.02
C ASN A 365 -12.56 -10.15 2.40
N CYS A 366 -12.44 -9.68 3.64
CA CYS A 366 -11.29 -8.92 4.13
C CYS A 366 -10.28 -9.84 4.84
N GLU A 367 -8.99 -9.62 4.59
CA GLU A 367 -7.91 -10.20 5.40
C GLU A 367 -7.69 -9.37 6.67
N TYR A 368 -7.64 -10.04 7.82
CA TYR A 368 -7.48 -9.39 9.12
C TYR A 368 -6.12 -9.65 9.76
N SER A 369 -5.56 -8.63 10.42
CA SER A 369 -4.36 -8.74 11.26
C SER A 369 -4.46 -7.93 12.55
N LEU A 370 -3.90 -8.47 13.63
CA LEU A 370 -3.72 -7.77 14.90
C LEU A 370 -2.26 -7.86 15.32
N ASN A 371 -1.55 -6.75 15.18
CA ASN A 371 -0.12 -6.64 15.43
C ASN A 371 0.16 -5.87 16.73
N VAL A 372 1.35 -6.05 17.28
CA VAL A 372 1.82 -5.31 18.45
C VAL A 372 3.21 -4.75 18.19
N THR A 373 3.43 -3.52 18.61
CA THR A 373 4.73 -2.85 18.60
C THR A 373 5.00 -2.24 19.96
N GLY A 374 6.27 -2.07 20.31
CA GLY A 374 6.68 -1.48 21.59
C GLY A 374 8.11 -1.87 21.94
N THR A 375 8.71 -1.08 22.84
CA THR A 375 9.96 -1.42 23.51
C THR A 375 9.68 -2.42 24.64
N GLY A 376 10.63 -3.30 24.96
CA GLY A 376 10.55 -4.16 26.14
C GLY A 376 9.64 -5.39 26.05
N ILE A 377 9.11 -5.75 24.88
CA ILE A 377 8.31 -6.98 24.72
C ILE A 377 9.23 -8.23 24.83
N ILE A 378 8.93 -9.14 25.77
CA ILE A 378 9.58 -10.46 25.83
C ILE A 378 9.12 -11.28 24.63
N GLY A 379 10.09 -11.73 23.85
CA GLY A 379 9.85 -12.41 22.58
C GLY A 379 9.85 -11.43 21.42
N ASN A 380 10.12 -11.93 20.23
CA ASN A 380 10.11 -11.10 19.03
C ASN A 380 8.70 -10.52 18.82
N ASN A 381 8.55 -9.20 18.65
CA ASN A 381 7.28 -8.52 18.31
C ASN A 381 6.53 -9.25 17.20
N LYS A 382 7.29 -9.84 16.26
CA LYS A 382 6.78 -10.67 15.18
C LYS A 382 6.01 -11.90 15.69
N THR A 383 6.56 -12.67 16.63
CA THR A 383 5.93 -13.89 17.17
C THR A 383 4.65 -13.58 17.95
N THR A 384 4.67 -12.51 18.75
CA THR A 384 3.48 -12.04 19.48
C THR A 384 2.39 -11.59 18.51
N SER A 385 2.74 -10.81 17.47
CA SER A 385 1.81 -10.36 16.43
C SER A 385 1.23 -11.54 15.62
N GLU A 386 2.07 -12.51 15.25
CA GLU A 386 1.64 -13.75 14.57
C GLU A 386 0.65 -14.55 15.44
N THR A 387 0.90 -14.66 16.74
CA THR A 387 0.03 -15.37 17.68
C THR A 387 -1.33 -14.66 17.82
N LEU A 388 -1.34 -13.34 18.05
CA LEU A 388 -2.58 -12.57 18.15
C LEU A 388 -3.39 -12.59 16.86
N THR A 389 -2.73 -12.44 15.72
CA THR A 389 -3.38 -12.54 14.41
C THR A 389 -4.00 -13.92 14.19
N THR A 390 -3.31 -14.99 14.59
CA THR A 390 -3.84 -16.36 14.50
C THR A 390 -5.09 -16.54 15.36
N LEU A 391 -5.06 -16.05 16.60
CA LEU A 391 -6.21 -16.11 17.51
C LEU A 391 -7.39 -15.28 16.98
N LEU A 392 -7.14 -14.05 16.53
CA LEU A 392 -8.17 -13.19 15.91
C LEU A 392 -8.83 -13.89 14.72
N ARG A 393 -8.04 -14.44 13.80
CA ARG A 393 -8.56 -15.15 12.61
C ARG A 393 -9.41 -16.35 13.01
N ARG A 394 -9.05 -17.06 14.08
CA ARG A 394 -9.88 -18.15 14.62
C ARG A 394 -11.24 -17.63 15.10
N GLU A 395 -11.28 -16.56 15.89
CA GLU A 395 -12.54 -15.96 16.36
C GLU A 395 -13.42 -15.48 15.19
N ILE A 396 -12.82 -14.84 14.19
CA ILE A 396 -13.52 -14.43 12.96
C ILE A 396 -14.13 -15.64 12.28
N MET A 397 -13.35 -16.70 12.04
CA MET A 397 -13.84 -17.92 11.40
C MET A 397 -14.97 -18.58 12.18
N GLU A 398 -14.96 -18.54 13.50
CA GLU A 398 -16.07 -19.04 14.32
C GLU A 398 -17.33 -18.21 14.12
N ILE A 399 -17.24 -16.88 14.16
CA ILE A 399 -18.37 -15.98 13.88
C ILE A 399 -18.97 -16.27 12.49
N LEU A 400 -18.12 -16.45 11.47
CA LEU A 400 -18.56 -16.75 10.11
C LEU A 400 -19.28 -18.10 9.99
N LYS A 401 -18.77 -19.13 10.69
CA LYS A 401 -19.43 -20.45 10.75
C LYS A 401 -20.82 -20.33 11.35
N TYR A 402 -20.96 -19.65 12.49
CA TYR A 402 -22.27 -19.45 13.12
C TYR A 402 -23.23 -18.68 12.21
N SER A 403 -22.78 -17.60 11.56
CA SER A 403 -23.60 -16.83 10.62
C SER A 403 -24.08 -17.67 9.42
N ASN A 404 -23.23 -18.52 8.86
CA ASN A 404 -23.60 -19.43 7.76
C ASN A 404 -24.57 -20.53 8.23
N MET A 405 -24.44 -21.03 9.46
CA MET A 405 -25.38 -21.99 10.04
C MET A 405 -26.76 -21.36 10.29
N VAL A 406 -26.81 -20.09 10.72
CA VAL A 406 -28.07 -19.36 10.91
C VAL A 406 -28.73 -18.99 9.58
N ALA A 407 -27.94 -18.61 8.57
CA ALA A 407 -28.45 -18.36 7.22
C ALA A 407 -29.05 -19.64 6.59
N THR A 408 -28.42 -20.79 6.81
CA THR A 408 -28.93 -22.08 6.31
C THR A 408 -30.15 -22.59 7.10
N SER A 409 -30.31 -22.23 8.38
CA SER A 409 -31.51 -22.58 9.17
C SER A 409 -32.71 -21.66 8.89
N ASN A 410 -32.48 -20.39 8.52
CA ASN A 410 -33.54 -19.43 8.21
C ASN A 410 -33.92 -19.39 6.72
N HIS A 411 -33.14 -20.04 5.84
CA HIS A 411 -33.48 -20.25 4.42
C HIS A 411 -33.67 -21.74 4.06
N PHE A 412 -34.60 -22.41 4.76
CA PHE A 412 -35.39 -23.49 4.16
C PHE A 412 -36.54 -22.97 3.27
N SER A 413 -36.41 -21.74 2.73
CA SER A 413 -37.15 -21.31 1.55
C SER A 413 -36.37 -21.71 0.30
N GLN A 414 -36.66 -22.91 -0.20
CA GLN A 414 -36.47 -23.38 -1.57
C GLN A 414 -35.39 -22.66 -2.40
N VAL A 415 -34.19 -23.25 -2.50
CA VAL A 415 -33.45 -23.21 -3.76
C VAL A 415 -34.22 -24.06 -4.77
N GLY A 416 -35.33 -23.51 -5.25
CA GLY A 416 -36.05 -24.06 -6.37
C GLY A 416 -35.15 -23.89 -7.59
N TRP A 417 -34.70 -25.00 -8.16
CA TRP A 417 -34.26 -25.02 -9.55
C TRP A 417 -35.39 -24.38 -10.37
N LYS A 418 -35.22 -23.12 -10.78
CA LYS A 418 -36.20 -22.43 -11.62
C LYS A 418 -36.20 -23.18 -12.95
N ARG A 419 -37.22 -24.01 -13.15
CA ARG A 419 -37.44 -24.76 -14.39
C ARG A 419 -37.66 -23.71 -15.48
N LEU A 420 -36.66 -23.47 -16.33
CA LEU A 420 -36.74 -22.54 -17.45
C LEU A 420 -37.97 -22.88 -18.29
N SER A 421 -38.78 -21.87 -18.63
CA SER A 421 -39.93 -22.03 -19.52
C SER A 421 -39.45 -22.49 -20.90
N PRO A 422 -40.28 -23.15 -21.71
CA PRO A 422 -39.90 -23.61 -23.05
C PRO A 422 -39.30 -22.50 -23.92
N GLU A 423 -39.80 -21.28 -23.79
CA GLU A 423 -39.33 -20.09 -24.52
C GLU A 423 -37.89 -19.69 -24.14
N GLN A 424 -37.51 -19.85 -22.86
CA GLN A 424 -36.16 -19.53 -22.37
C GLN A 424 -35.10 -20.57 -22.77
N ARG A 425 -35.51 -21.75 -23.24
CA ARG A 425 -34.58 -22.79 -23.70
C ARG A 425 -34.15 -22.60 -25.16
N VAL A 426 -34.91 -21.85 -25.94
CA VAL A 426 -34.65 -21.65 -27.38
C VAL A 426 -33.65 -20.52 -27.64
N SER A 427 -33.48 -19.58 -26.70
CA SER A 427 -32.54 -18.45 -26.86
C SER A 427 -31.08 -18.75 -26.49
N MET A 428 -30.73 -20.01 -26.26
CA MET A 428 -29.36 -20.46 -25.92
C MET A 428 -28.77 -21.46 -26.93
N ILE A 429 -29.34 -21.52 -28.14
CA ILE A 429 -28.75 -22.25 -29.29
C ILE A 429 -28.32 -21.24 -30.35
#